data_AF-A0A1S8BPI8-F1
#
_entry.id   AF-A0A1S8BPI8-F1
#
_cell.length_a   1.000
_cell.length_b   1.000
_cell.length_c   1.000
_cell.angle_alpha   90.00
_cell.angle_beta   90.00
_cell.angle_gamma   90.00
#
_symmetry.space_group_name_H-M   'P 1'
#
loop_
_entity.id
_entity.type
_entity.pdbx_description
1 polymer ?
#
loop_
_entity_poly.entity_id
_entity_poly.type
_entity_poly.pdbx_seq_one_letter_code
_entity_poly.pdbx_strand_id
1 'polypeptide(L)'
;MALLYETVPAFEDTWIECLGDLGRYRMAIEDEDLRDRETWAGVARFWYSKAADKSPAVGRLYHHLAILARPNALQQLYFYSRSLTCVQPFMSARESILTLFDPILGRSSTSYSHSLPVETSFIRAHGLLFEKDQAFQQHTFDHNLSDFVGQLDNSIGRVTSKWKEQGAYMAIANIASLFDYGSEGNFLRLAFATQLQHNIREQFEKNDDPDWQSAHAILPPTPPAPNDMKLDLQTANTFPSACRLTFDTLRIVLRRFGDKNVLTHFHILLAFLNQLATLPYDTSYVFEYVHWGDFSFFLNTLARSETFTPTIECPNFLHEGEEDFRPLPEDYLIRGQLWAHSYYPATWFNGVVDEEERMLELASTIRSRTERILWLGVRLASVRNHPGSANPAHWS
;
A
#
# COMPACT_ATOMS: atom_id res chain seq x y z
N MET A 1 30.17 -12.42 -7.39
CA MET A 1 29.16 -11.36 -7.18
C MET A 1 29.09 -10.92 -5.72
N ALA A 2 28.95 -11.82 -4.73
CA ALA A 2 29.00 -11.43 -3.31
C ALA A 2 30.29 -10.69 -2.91
N LEU A 3 31.45 -11.16 -3.36
CA LEU A 3 32.73 -10.44 -3.14
C LEU A 3 32.74 -9.05 -3.81
N LEU A 4 32.08 -8.86 -4.96
CA LEU A 4 32.01 -7.56 -5.64
C LEU A 4 31.07 -6.60 -4.93
N TYR A 5 29.97 -7.12 -4.37
CA TYR A 5 29.09 -6.39 -3.46
C TYR A 5 29.87 -5.83 -2.26
N GLU A 6 30.76 -6.64 -1.67
CA GLU A 6 31.57 -6.25 -0.51
C GLU A 6 32.73 -5.30 -0.85
N THR A 7 33.25 -5.37 -2.08
CA THR A 7 34.51 -4.69 -2.45
C THR A 7 34.34 -3.50 -3.39
N VAL A 8 33.17 -3.32 -4.01
CA VAL A 8 32.89 -2.23 -4.95
C VAL A 8 31.57 -1.52 -4.61
N PRO A 9 31.55 -0.62 -3.60
CA PRO A 9 30.34 0.05 -3.13
C PRO A 9 29.65 0.91 -4.19
N ALA A 10 30.40 1.39 -5.18
CA ALA A 10 29.89 2.27 -6.24
C ALA A 10 28.75 1.64 -7.08
N PHE A 11 28.64 0.32 -7.11
CA PHE A 11 27.59 -0.41 -7.85
C PHE A 11 26.76 -1.30 -6.93
N GLU A 12 26.77 -1.03 -5.62
CA GLU A 12 26.16 -1.89 -4.62
C GLU A 12 24.70 -2.23 -4.96
N ASP A 13 23.90 -1.23 -5.34
CA ASP A 13 22.48 -1.42 -5.69
C ASP A 13 22.30 -2.33 -6.91
N THR A 14 23.15 -2.17 -7.93
CA THR A 14 23.16 -3.06 -9.10
C THR A 14 23.56 -4.49 -8.71
N TRP A 15 24.53 -4.65 -7.82
CA TRP A 15 24.99 -5.97 -7.38
C TRP A 15 23.95 -6.71 -6.55
N ILE A 16 23.27 -6.05 -5.63
CA ILE A 16 22.19 -6.63 -4.81
C ILE A 16 21.12 -7.21 -5.74
N GLU A 17 20.72 -6.46 -6.76
CA GLU A 17 19.69 -6.92 -7.67
C GLU A 17 20.14 -8.09 -8.56
N CYS A 18 21.34 -8.02 -9.12
CA CYS A 18 21.91 -9.12 -9.90
C CYS A 18 22.03 -10.42 -9.06
N LEU A 19 22.30 -10.32 -7.75
CA LEU A 19 22.29 -11.47 -6.85
C LEU A 19 20.87 -12.06 -6.69
N GLY A 20 19.85 -11.21 -6.65
CA GLY A 20 18.44 -11.64 -6.72
C GLY A 20 18.11 -12.36 -8.03
N ASP A 21 18.53 -11.80 -9.17
CA ASP A 21 18.33 -12.42 -10.49
C ASP A 21 19.02 -13.79 -10.60
N LEU A 22 20.26 -13.92 -10.13
CA LEU A 22 20.98 -15.19 -10.12
C LEU A 22 20.25 -16.25 -9.28
N GLY A 23 19.77 -15.89 -8.09
CA GLY A 23 18.96 -16.78 -7.26
C GLY A 23 17.68 -17.20 -7.97
N ARG A 24 16.99 -16.25 -8.61
CA ARG A 24 15.74 -16.50 -9.34
C ARG A 24 15.95 -17.37 -10.58
N TYR A 25 17.02 -17.15 -11.34
CA TYR A 25 17.36 -18.01 -12.48
C TYR A 25 17.72 -19.42 -12.03
N ARG A 26 18.47 -19.56 -10.93
CA ARG A 26 18.78 -20.87 -10.38
C ARG A 26 17.54 -21.60 -9.88
N MET A 27 16.62 -20.89 -9.21
CA MET A 27 15.29 -21.42 -8.87
C MET A 27 14.52 -21.89 -10.11
N ALA A 28 14.57 -21.13 -11.21
CA ALA A 28 13.80 -21.43 -12.42
C ALA A 28 14.28 -22.68 -13.16
N ILE A 29 15.59 -22.95 -13.18
CA ILE A 29 16.17 -24.16 -13.79
C ILE A 29 16.10 -25.39 -12.89
N GLU A 30 15.81 -25.22 -11.60
CA GLU A 30 15.63 -26.33 -10.65
C GLU A 30 14.21 -26.88 -10.77
N ASP A 31 14.09 -28.02 -11.45
CA ASP A 31 12.83 -28.72 -11.74
C ASP A 31 12.71 -30.08 -11.03
N GLU A 32 13.81 -30.64 -10.52
CA GLU A 32 13.81 -31.97 -9.86
C GLU A 32 13.60 -31.92 -8.33
N ASP A 33 14.31 -31.06 -7.58
CA ASP A 33 14.16 -30.96 -6.11
C ASP A 33 13.40 -29.69 -5.68
N LEU A 34 12.17 -29.88 -5.17
CA LEU A 34 11.31 -28.81 -4.65
C LEU A 34 11.94 -28.04 -3.47
N ARG A 35 12.80 -28.68 -2.67
CA ARG A 35 13.47 -28.02 -1.53
C ARG A 35 14.60 -27.13 -2.00
N ASP A 36 15.36 -27.57 -2.99
CA ASP A 36 16.40 -26.73 -3.60
C ASP A 36 15.76 -25.54 -4.30
N ARG A 37 14.64 -25.77 -4.99
CA ARG A 37 13.84 -24.70 -5.57
C ARG A 37 13.39 -23.68 -4.52
N GLU A 38 12.84 -24.12 -3.37
CA GLU A 38 12.46 -23.20 -2.29
C GLU A 38 13.66 -22.49 -1.67
N THR A 39 14.81 -23.17 -1.56
CA THR A 39 16.05 -22.56 -1.07
C THR A 39 16.49 -21.41 -1.96
N TRP A 40 16.50 -21.62 -3.29
CA TRP A 40 16.84 -20.57 -4.25
C TRP A 40 15.79 -19.46 -4.32
N ALA A 41 14.51 -19.79 -4.12
CA ALA A 41 13.45 -18.79 -3.95
C ALA A 41 13.72 -17.90 -2.72
N GLY A 42 14.13 -18.50 -1.60
CA GLY A 42 14.53 -17.79 -0.38
C GLY A 42 15.74 -16.87 -0.59
N VAL A 43 16.78 -17.35 -1.28
CA VAL A 43 17.96 -16.54 -1.63
C VAL A 43 17.56 -15.35 -2.51
N ALA A 44 16.76 -15.57 -3.55
CA ALA A 44 16.29 -14.49 -4.41
C ALA A 44 15.45 -13.46 -3.63
N ARG A 45 14.56 -13.94 -2.76
CA ARG A 45 13.68 -13.11 -1.93
C ARG A 45 14.49 -12.21 -1.00
N PHE A 46 15.51 -12.76 -0.32
CA PHE A 46 16.42 -11.99 0.53
C PHE A 46 17.08 -10.82 -0.24
N TRP A 47 17.65 -11.09 -1.42
CA TRP A 47 18.32 -10.07 -2.20
C TRP A 47 17.36 -9.01 -2.75
N TYR A 48 16.19 -9.40 -3.24
CA TYR A 48 15.19 -8.42 -3.69
C TYR A 48 14.56 -7.62 -2.55
N SER A 49 14.33 -8.22 -1.37
CA SER A 49 13.91 -7.47 -0.16
C SER A 49 14.94 -6.42 0.21
N LYS A 50 16.22 -6.79 0.24
CA LYS A 50 17.34 -5.86 0.50
C LYS A 50 17.44 -4.75 -0.55
N ALA A 51 17.22 -5.06 -1.84
CA ALA A 51 17.18 -4.06 -2.90
C ALA A 51 15.99 -3.11 -2.71
N ALA A 52 14.80 -3.65 -2.46
CA ALA A 52 13.58 -2.87 -2.25
C ALA A 52 13.71 -1.96 -1.02
N ASP A 53 14.52 -2.36 -0.03
CA ASP A 53 14.75 -1.55 1.14
C ASP A 53 15.60 -0.31 0.92
N LYS A 54 16.56 -0.41 0.00
CA LYS A 54 17.38 0.71 -0.44
C LYS A 54 16.67 1.59 -1.44
N SER A 55 15.86 0.99 -2.31
CA SER A 55 15.16 1.69 -3.38
C SER A 55 13.64 1.44 -3.31
N PRO A 56 12.97 1.87 -2.22
CA PRO A 56 11.57 1.51 -1.98
C PRO A 56 10.60 2.06 -3.01
N ALA A 57 11.01 3.09 -3.76
CA ALA A 57 10.25 3.73 -4.82
C ALA A 57 10.28 2.98 -6.16
N VAL A 58 11.07 1.91 -6.30
CA VAL A 58 11.27 1.18 -7.57
C VAL A 58 10.33 -0.02 -7.65
N GLY A 59 9.30 0.09 -8.50
CA GLY A 59 8.25 -0.91 -8.66
C GLY A 59 8.76 -2.29 -9.09
N ARG A 60 9.80 -2.33 -9.94
CA ARG A 60 10.31 -3.59 -10.52
C ARG A 60 10.85 -4.57 -9.48
N LEU A 61 11.35 -4.07 -8.34
CA LEU A 61 11.82 -4.93 -7.25
C LEU A 61 10.65 -5.70 -6.62
N TYR A 62 9.51 -5.03 -6.44
CA TYR A 62 8.29 -5.67 -5.97
C TYR A 62 7.65 -6.60 -7.00
N HIS A 63 7.80 -6.34 -8.30
CA HIS A 63 7.40 -7.29 -9.34
C HIS A 63 8.13 -8.64 -9.19
N HIS A 64 9.44 -8.61 -8.94
CA HIS A 64 10.21 -9.83 -8.69
C HIS A 64 9.79 -10.52 -7.38
N LEU A 65 9.57 -9.75 -6.31
CA LEU A 65 9.02 -10.29 -5.06
C LEU A 65 7.64 -10.91 -5.24
N ALA A 66 6.80 -10.37 -6.12
CA ALA A 66 5.50 -10.95 -6.46
C ALA A 66 5.67 -12.34 -7.10
N ILE A 67 6.60 -12.50 -8.04
CA ILE A 67 6.88 -13.81 -8.65
C ILE A 67 7.30 -14.84 -7.58
N LEU A 68 8.11 -14.41 -6.61
CA LEU A 68 8.67 -15.24 -5.54
C LEU A 68 7.70 -15.48 -4.37
N ALA A 69 6.55 -14.80 -4.33
CA ALA A 69 5.56 -14.95 -3.28
C ALA A 69 4.67 -16.19 -3.46
N ARG A 70 4.77 -16.93 -4.58
CA ARG A 70 4.05 -18.20 -4.75
C ARG A 70 4.44 -19.20 -3.66
N PRO A 71 3.48 -19.98 -3.10
CA PRO A 71 2.06 -20.06 -3.48
C PRO A 71 1.13 -19.04 -2.76
N ASN A 72 1.64 -18.06 -2.00
CA ASN A 72 0.82 -17.10 -1.25
C ASN A 72 0.14 -16.08 -2.18
N ALA A 73 -1.12 -16.35 -2.54
CA ALA A 73 -1.88 -15.57 -3.52
C ALA A 73 -2.16 -14.13 -3.06
N LEU A 74 -2.45 -13.92 -1.77
CA LEU A 74 -2.69 -12.58 -1.22
C LEU A 74 -1.42 -11.73 -1.23
N GLN A 75 -0.28 -12.33 -0.86
CA GLN A 75 1.02 -11.65 -0.89
C GLN A 75 1.47 -11.34 -2.33
N GLN A 76 1.20 -12.24 -3.28
CA GLN A 76 1.40 -11.97 -4.71
C GLN A 76 0.61 -10.74 -5.17
N LEU A 77 -0.69 -10.67 -4.84
CA LEU A 77 -1.52 -9.51 -5.17
C LEU A 77 -0.93 -8.23 -4.58
N TYR A 78 -0.55 -8.27 -3.30
CA TYR A 78 0.09 -7.14 -2.63
C TYR A 78 1.35 -6.65 -3.36
N PHE A 79 2.28 -7.54 -3.71
CA PHE A 79 3.52 -7.14 -4.36
C PHE A 79 3.31 -6.64 -5.79
N TYR A 80 2.39 -7.25 -6.56
CA TYR A 80 2.03 -6.71 -7.87
C TYR A 80 1.35 -5.34 -7.76
N SER A 81 0.42 -5.16 -6.82
CA SER A 81 -0.20 -3.87 -6.50
C SER A 81 0.86 -2.83 -6.17
N ARG A 82 1.79 -3.15 -5.26
CA ARG A 82 2.91 -2.27 -4.88
C ARG A 82 3.79 -1.91 -6.06
N SER A 83 4.16 -2.88 -6.90
CA SER A 83 4.93 -2.67 -8.13
C SER A 83 4.28 -1.64 -9.06
N LEU A 84 2.95 -1.57 -9.09
CA LEU A 84 2.18 -0.71 -9.99
C LEU A 84 1.86 0.67 -9.39
N THR A 85 1.97 0.83 -8.07
CA THR A 85 1.66 2.09 -7.38
C THR A 85 2.87 2.78 -6.74
N CYS A 86 4.07 2.23 -6.90
CA CYS A 86 5.32 2.91 -6.56
C CYS A 86 5.51 4.22 -7.34
N VAL A 87 6.38 5.10 -6.86
CA VAL A 87 6.75 6.33 -7.56
C VAL A 87 7.29 6.02 -8.97
N GLN A 88 8.13 4.99 -9.11
CA GLN A 88 8.54 4.43 -10.40
C GLN A 88 7.81 3.09 -10.63
N PRO A 89 6.60 3.10 -11.20
CA PRO A 89 5.83 1.88 -11.41
C PRO A 89 6.48 1.00 -12.48
N PHE A 90 6.37 -0.32 -12.34
CA PHE A 90 6.81 -1.28 -13.35
C PHE A 90 5.61 -1.85 -14.12
N MET A 91 5.28 -1.22 -15.26
CA MET A 91 4.03 -1.48 -15.98
C MET A 91 3.91 -2.92 -16.53
N SER A 92 5.00 -3.62 -16.79
CA SER A 92 4.96 -5.05 -17.17
C SER A 92 4.35 -5.95 -16.08
N ALA A 93 4.25 -5.47 -14.84
CA ALA A 93 3.50 -6.15 -13.79
C ALA A 93 2.00 -6.30 -14.12
N ARG A 94 1.42 -5.44 -14.98
CA ARG A 94 0.03 -5.58 -15.44
C ARG A 94 -0.21 -6.85 -16.25
N GLU A 95 0.80 -7.32 -16.98
CA GLU A 95 0.72 -8.61 -17.69
C GLU A 95 0.99 -9.76 -16.73
N SER A 96 1.96 -9.58 -15.82
CA SER A 96 2.37 -10.64 -14.89
C SER A 96 1.30 -10.97 -13.84
N ILE A 97 0.52 -9.99 -13.40
CA ILE A 97 -0.57 -10.19 -12.43
C ILE A 97 -1.70 -11.07 -12.98
N LEU A 98 -1.85 -11.20 -14.30
CA LEU A 98 -2.83 -12.12 -14.91
C LEU A 98 -2.53 -13.57 -14.54
N THR A 99 -1.26 -13.92 -14.28
CA THR A 99 -0.88 -15.25 -13.77
C THR A 99 -1.43 -15.57 -12.37
N LEU A 100 -1.93 -14.55 -11.66
CA LEU A 100 -2.68 -14.68 -10.40
C LEU A 100 -4.19 -14.67 -10.64
N PHE A 101 -4.69 -13.78 -11.51
CA PHE A 101 -6.12 -13.63 -11.74
C PHE A 101 -6.74 -14.74 -12.60
N ASP A 102 -6.11 -15.15 -13.70
CA ASP A 102 -6.68 -16.14 -14.63
C ASP A 102 -7.07 -17.48 -13.96
N PRO A 103 -6.25 -18.05 -13.06
CA PRO A 103 -6.64 -19.24 -12.29
C PRO A 103 -7.92 -19.03 -11.44
N ILE A 104 -8.01 -17.87 -10.77
CA ILE A 104 -9.11 -17.54 -9.85
C ILE A 104 -10.40 -17.18 -10.59
N LEU A 105 -10.26 -16.61 -11.78
CA LEU A 105 -11.37 -16.31 -12.70
C LEU A 105 -11.80 -17.52 -13.54
N GLY A 106 -11.14 -18.69 -13.37
CA GLY A 106 -11.50 -19.95 -14.04
C GLY A 106 -11.07 -20.04 -15.50
N ARG A 107 -10.03 -19.29 -15.89
CA ARG A 107 -9.49 -19.23 -17.28
C ARG A 107 -8.24 -20.06 -17.49
N SER A 108 -7.66 -20.54 -16.40
CA SER A 108 -6.52 -21.46 -16.42
C SER A 108 -6.90 -22.75 -15.70
N SER A 109 -6.26 -23.85 -16.09
CA SER A 109 -6.33 -25.14 -15.38
C SER A 109 -5.46 -25.16 -14.11
N THR A 110 -4.59 -24.16 -13.93
CA THR A 110 -3.82 -24.01 -12.69
C THR A 110 -4.74 -23.59 -11.55
N SER A 111 -4.46 -24.04 -10.33
CA SER A 111 -5.28 -23.79 -9.16
C SER A 111 -4.44 -23.33 -7.97
N TYR A 112 -4.96 -22.36 -7.22
CA TYR A 112 -4.47 -22.01 -5.90
C TYR A 112 -5.14 -22.91 -4.86
N SER A 113 -4.75 -24.19 -4.82
CA SER A 113 -5.39 -25.23 -4.01
C SER A 113 -5.41 -24.98 -2.50
N HIS A 114 -4.62 -24.03 -2.00
CA HIS A 114 -4.47 -23.73 -0.57
C HIS A 114 -5.01 -22.35 -0.16
N SER A 115 -5.56 -21.55 -1.08
CA SER A 115 -6.08 -20.22 -0.75
C SER A 115 -7.38 -20.32 0.04
N LEU A 116 -7.52 -19.47 1.07
CA LEU A 116 -8.75 -19.42 1.86
C LEU A 116 -9.92 -18.88 1.00
N PRO A 117 -11.17 -19.32 1.22
CA PRO A 117 -12.31 -18.84 0.43
C PRO A 117 -12.44 -17.31 0.40
N VAL A 118 -12.27 -16.66 1.54
CA VAL A 118 -12.25 -15.19 1.68
C VAL A 118 -11.13 -14.52 0.89
N GLU A 119 -9.93 -15.10 0.84
CA GLU A 119 -8.81 -14.58 0.04
C GLU A 119 -9.09 -14.76 -1.45
N THR A 120 -9.65 -15.90 -1.84
CA THR A 120 -10.07 -16.16 -3.22
C THR A 120 -11.15 -15.17 -3.66
N SER A 121 -12.18 -14.92 -2.84
CA SER A 121 -13.21 -13.91 -3.14
C SER A 121 -12.63 -12.48 -3.21
N PHE A 122 -11.68 -12.14 -2.34
CA PHE A 122 -10.97 -10.85 -2.38
C PHE A 122 -10.17 -10.68 -3.68
N ILE A 123 -9.32 -11.65 -4.02
CA ILE A 123 -8.49 -11.61 -5.23
C ILE A 123 -9.36 -11.65 -6.48
N ARG A 124 -10.48 -12.39 -6.46
CA ARG A 124 -11.48 -12.38 -7.52
C ARG A 124 -12.11 -11.00 -7.72
N ALA A 125 -12.42 -10.28 -6.64
CA ALA A 125 -12.92 -8.90 -6.73
C ALA A 125 -11.90 -8.01 -7.47
N HIS A 126 -10.62 -8.14 -7.11
CA HIS A 126 -9.54 -7.41 -7.77
C HIS A 126 -9.39 -7.78 -9.26
N GLY A 127 -9.46 -9.07 -9.60
CA GLY A 127 -9.43 -9.53 -10.99
C GLY A 127 -10.58 -8.97 -11.82
N LEU A 128 -11.80 -8.94 -11.27
CA LEU A 128 -12.96 -8.33 -11.93
C LEU A 128 -12.79 -6.81 -12.13
N LEU A 129 -12.18 -6.10 -11.17
CA LEU A 129 -11.88 -4.66 -11.30
C LEU A 129 -10.77 -4.37 -12.31
N PHE A 130 -9.81 -5.29 -12.46
CA PHE A 130 -8.64 -5.13 -13.33
C PHE A 130 -9.03 -5.15 -14.82
N GLU A 131 -10.09 -5.87 -15.17
CA GLU A 131 -10.47 -6.17 -16.54
C GLU A 131 -11.58 -5.25 -17.05
N LYS A 132 -11.15 -4.08 -17.52
CA LYS A 132 -12.05 -3.05 -18.04
C LYS A 132 -12.61 -3.34 -19.42
N ASP A 133 -11.88 -4.12 -20.22
CA ASP A 133 -12.07 -4.20 -21.68
C ASP A 133 -13.22 -5.14 -22.11
N GLN A 134 -13.73 -5.98 -21.21
CA GLN A 134 -14.78 -6.98 -21.48
C GLN A 134 -16.12 -6.57 -20.84
N ALA A 135 -16.50 -5.29 -20.94
CA ALA A 135 -17.71 -4.71 -20.33
C ALA A 135 -17.87 -5.12 -18.86
N PHE A 136 -17.26 -4.35 -17.96
CA PHE A 136 -17.27 -4.58 -16.51
C PHE A 136 -18.63 -5.12 -16.00
N GLN A 137 -18.62 -6.37 -15.54
CA GLN A 137 -19.83 -7.07 -15.13
C GLN A 137 -20.23 -6.68 -13.72
N GLN A 138 -20.88 -5.53 -13.58
CA GLN A 138 -21.28 -4.96 -12.28
C GLN A 138 -21.99 -5.98 -11.38
N HIS A 139 -22.95 -6.73 -11.92
CA HIS A 139 -23.69 -7.73 -11.14
C HIS A 139 -22.79 -8.87 -10.61
N THR A 140 -21.85 -9.36 -11.43
CA THR A 140 -20.89 -10.39 -11.02
C THR A 140 -19.97 -9.87 -9.93
N PHE A 141 -19.52 -8.61 -10.05
CA PHE A 141 -18.74 -7.95 -9.02
C PHE A 141 -19.53 -7.78 -7.71
N ASP A 142 -20.78 -7.30 -7.79
CA ASP A 142 -21.63 -7.06 -6.62
C ASP A 142 -21.89 -8.34 -5.81
N HIS A 143 -22.17 -9.45 -6.50
CA HIS A 143 -22.32 -10.76 -5.86
C HIS A 143 -21.02 -11.18 -5.16
N ASN A 144 -19.88 -11.10 -5.86
CA ASN A 144 -18.59 -11.48 -5.29
C ASN A 144 -18.18 -10.59 -4.10
N LEU A 145 -18.47 -9.28 -4.17
CA LEU A 145 -18.23 -8.35 -3.08
C LEU A 145 -19.08 -8.71 -1.85
N SER A 146 -20.36 -9.02 -2.05
CA SER A 146 -21.24 -9.49 -0.97
C SER A 146 -20.72 -10.77 -0.31
N ASP A 147 -20.26 -11.74 -1.11
CA ASP A 147 -19.68 -12.98 -0.61
C ASP A 147 -18.40 -12.73 0.20
N PHE A 148 -17.51 -11.88 -0.31
CA PHE A 148 -16.26 -11.51 0.36
C PHE A 148 -16.55 -10.82 1.71
N VAL A 149 -17.37 -9.77 1.71
CA VAL A 149 -17.70 -8.99 2.90
C VAL A 149 -18.41 -9.86 3.94
N GLY A 150 -19.29 -10.77 3.53
CA GLY A 150 -19.98 -11.71 4.42
C GLY A 150 -19.06 -12.72 5.11
N GLN A 151 -17.90 -13.02 4.52
CA GLN A 151 -16.91 -13.96 5.08
C GLN A 151 -15.82 -13.26 5.90
N LEU A 152 -15.61 -11.97 5.68
CA LEU A 152 -14.46 -11.23 6.16
C LEU A 152 -14.35 -11.21 7.69
N ASP A 153 -15.42 -10.87 8.41
CA ASP A 153 -15.38 -10.76 9.89
C ASP A 153 -14.96 -12.08 10.55
N ASN A 154 -15.57 -13.19 10.12
CA ASN A 154 -15.24 -14.54 10.58
C ASN A 154 -13.79 -14.92 10.23
N SER A 155 -13.32 -14.53 9.05
CA SER A 155 -11.93 -14.76 8.66
C SER A 155 -10.95 -14.05 9.59
N ILE A 156 -11.18 -12.75 9.86
CA ILE A 156 -10.35 -11.95 10.78
C ILE A 156 -10.28 -12.62 12.15
N GLY A 157 -11.44 -12.98 12.70
CA GLY A 157 -11.52 -13.67 13.99
C GLY A 157 -10.78 -15.01 14.02
N ARG A 158 -10.69 -15.73 12.90
CA ARG A 158 -10.00 -17.03 12.80
C ARG A 158 -8.49 -16.88 12.67
N VAL A 159 -8.00 -15.90 11.90
CA VAL A 159 -6.55 -15.72 11.67
C VAL A 159 -5.86 -14.91 12.76
N THR A 160 -6.63 -14.13 13.55
CA THR A 160 -6.17 -13.39 14.73
C THR A 160 -4.95 -12.48 14.45
N SER A 161 -3.79 -12.73 15.06
CA SER A 161 -2.57 -11.92 14.89
C SER A 161 -2.05 -11.87 13.45
N LYS A 162 -2.27 -12.93 12.66
CA LYS A 162 -1.91 -12.94 11.23
C LYS A 162 -2.67 -11.90 10.41
N TRP A 163 -3.82 -11.43 10.91
CA TRP A 163 -4.60 -10.40 10.24
C TRP A 163 -3.85 -9.08 10.10
N LYS A 164 -2.89 -8.76 10.99
CA LYS A 164 -2.13 -7.51 10.88
C LYS A 164 -1.41 -7.40 9.53
N GLU A 165 -0.76 -8.50 9.13
CA GLU A 165 -0.08 -8.60 7.83
C GLU A 165 -1.08 -8.72 6.68
N GLN A 166 -2.04 -9.65 6.77
CA GLN A 166 -3.02 -9.86 5.71
C GLN A 166 -3.88 -8.60 5.44
N GLY A 167 -4.28 -7.91 6.49
CA GLY A 167 -4.99 -6.65 6.45
C GLY A 167 -4.15 -5.54 5.81
N ALA A 168 -2.85 -5.49 6.05
CA ALA A 168 -1.96 -4.57 5.37
C ALA A 168 -1.91 -4.84 3.85
N TYR A 169 -1.76 -6.11 3.46
CA TYR A 169 -1.80 -6.53 2.07
C TYR A 169 -3.12 -6.15 1.39
N MET A 170 -4.26 -6.39 2.04
CA MET A 170 -5.57 -6.01 1.52
C MET A 170 -5.75 -4.49 1.41
N ALA A 171 -5.28 -3.71 2.40
CA ALA A 171 -5.36 -2.24 2.34
C ALA A 171 -4.58 -1.68 1.14
N ILE A 172 -3.37 -2.19 0.91
CA ILE A 172 -2.51 -1.73 -0.19
C ILE A 172 -3.08 -2.18 -1.55
N ALA A 173 -3.60 -3.40 -1.66
CA ALA A 173 -4.28 -3.86 -2.87
C ALA A 173 -5.54 -3.03 -3.17
N ASN A 174 -6.35 -2.71 -2.14
CA ASN A 174 -7.51 -1.84 -2.25
C ASN A 174 -7.12 -0.45 -2.76
N ILE A 175 -6.10 0.19 -2.17
CA ILE A 175 -5.58 1.46 -2.67
C ILE A 175 -5.14 1.32 -4.13
N ALA A 176 -4.41 0.26 -4.50
CA ALA A 176 -4.00 0.07 -5.89
C ALA A 176 -5.17 -0.04 -6.88
N SER A 177 -6.31 -0.59 -6.47
CA SER A 177 -7.51 -0.63 -7.31
C SER A 177 -8.10 0.77 -7.56
N LEU A 178 -7.99 1.70 -6.59
CA LEU A 178 -8.36 3.11 -6.79
C LEU A 178 -7.43 3.81 -7.79
N PHE A 179 -6.17 3.37 -7.87
CA PHE A 179 -5.19 3.83 -8.85
C PHE A 179 -5.32 3.10 -10.20
N ASP A 180 -6.36 2.28 -10.37
CA ASP A 180 -6.55 1.42 -11.53
C ASP A 180 -5.28 0.61 -11.86
N TYR A 181 -4.62 0.12 -10.81
CA TYR A 181 -3.38 -0.64 -10.87
C TYR A 181 -2.32 0.05 -11.72
N GLY A 182 -2.12 1.35 -11.48
CA GLY A 182 -1.08 2.16 -12.11
C GLY A 182 -1.38 2.62 -13.54
N SER A 183 -2.64 2.50 -14.00
CA SER A 183 -3.06 2.95 -15.33
C SER A 183 -2.72 4.42 -15.58
N GLU A 184 -2.24 4.73 -16.78
CA GLU A 184 -1.62 6.02 -17.07
C GLU A 184 -2.59 7.20 -16.93
N GLY A 185 -3.84 7.01 -17.35
CA GLY A 185 -4.91 8.01 -17.28
C GLY A 185 -5.65 8.07 -15.95
N ASN A 186 -5.23 7.31 -14.92
CA ASN A 186 -5.91 7.32 -13.64
C ASN A 186 -5.77 8.68 -12.93
N PHE A 187 -6.91 9.24 -12.49
CA PHE A 187 -7.00 10.53 -11.81
C PHE A 187 -6.09 10.65 -10.59
N LEU A 188 -6.11 9.67 -9.67
CA LEU A 188 -5.32 9.72 -8.44
C LEU A 188 -3.83 9.61 -8.72
N ARG A 189 -3.44 8.74 -9.67
CA ARG A 189 -2.05 8.61 -10.12
C ARG A 189 -1.51 9.94 -10.64
N LEU A 190 -2.27 10.60 -11.52
CA LEU A 190 -1.92 11.89 -12.10
C LEU A 190 -1.83 12.98 -11.01
N ALA A 191 -2.81 13.02 -10.09
CA ALA A 191 -2.86 14.01 -9.02
C ALA A 191 -1.66 13.91 -8.06
N PHE A 192 -1.35 12.72 -7.57
CA PHE A 192 -0.20 12.52 -6.67
C PHE A 192 1.15 12.69 -7.39
N ALA A 193 1.27 12.27 -8.66
CA ALA A 193 2.48 12.53 -9.44
C ALA A 193 2.76 14.02 -9.59
N THR A 194 1.71 14.81 -9.84
CA THR A 194 1.80 16.27 -9.97
C THR A 194 2.19 16.94 -8.65
N GLN A 195 1.55 16.53 -7.56
CA GLN A 195 1.89 17.03 -6.22
C GLN A 195 3.35 16.72 -5.87
N LEU A 196 3.82 15.51 -6.16
CA LEU A 196 5.20 15.11 -5.91
C LEU A 196 6.20 15.94 -6.73
N GLN A 197 5.96 16.10 -8.03
CA GLN A 197 6.79 16.94 -8.91
C GLN A 197 6.85 18.38 -8.41
N HIS A 198 5.73 18.94 -7.97
CA HIS A 198 5.66 20.27 -7.40
C HIS A 198 6.47 20.39 -6.10
N ASN A 199 6.29 19.45 -5.16
CA ASN A 199 7.01 19.45 -3.88
C ASN A 199 8.53 19.36 -4.08
N ILE A 200 8.98 18.47 -4.97
CA ILE A 200 10.40 18.34 -5.31
C ILE A 200 10.94 19.62 -5.94
N ARG A 201 10.18 20.23 -6.86
CA ARG A 201 10.57 21.50 -7.48
C ARG A 201 10.71 22.61 -6.45
N GLU A 202 9.75 22.76 -5.53
CA GLU A 202 9.85 23.76 -4.46
C GLU A 202 11.06 23.53 -3.54
N GLN A 203 11.38 22.27 -3.25
CA GLN A 203 12.57 21.94 -2.45
C GLN A 203 13.86 22.33 -3.18
N PHE A 204 13.95 22.08 -4.49
CA PHE A 204 15.08 22.53 -5.31
C PHE A 204 15.18 24.06 -5.37
N GLU A 205 14.07 24.77 -5.52
CA GLU A 205 14.07 26.24 -5.57
C GLU A 205 14.45 26.89 -4.23
N LYS A 206 14.25 26.20 -3.10
CA LYS A 206 14.61 26.67 -1.75
C LYS A 206 16.04 26.29 -1.33
N ASN A 207 16.70 25.38 -2.04
CA ASN A 207 18.01 24.85 -1.65
C ASN A 207 19.10 25.35 -2.63
N ASP A 208 19.87 26.35 -2.19
CA ASP A 208 20.94 26.98 -2.99
C ASP A 208 22.21 26.10 -3.10
N ASP A 209 22.23 24.91 -2.50
CA ASP A 209 23.36 23.99 -2.53
C ASP A 209 23.47 23.26 -3.89
N PRO A 210 24.53 23.50 -4.69
CA PRO A 210 24.72 22.84 -5.98
C PRO A 210 24.99 21.32 -5.86
N ASP A 211 25.49 20.81 -4.71
CA ASP A 211 25.67 19.37 -4.50
C ASP A 211 24.33 18.65 -4.25
N TRP A 212 23.30 19.36 -3.77
CA TRP A 212 21.94 18.83 -3.60
C TRP A 212 21.26 18.52 -4.95
N GLN A 213 21.61 19.24 -6.02
CA GLN A 213 21.06 19.02 -7.37
C GLN A 213 21.39 17.62 -7.92
N SER A 214 22.39 16.96 -7.33
CA SER A 214 22.86 15.60 -7.65
C SER A 214 22.16 14.51 -6.86
N ALA A 215 21.46 14.85 -5.77
CA ALA A 215 20.80 13.87 -4.91
C ALA A 215 19.58 13.32 -5.66
N HIS A 216 19.59 12.01 -5.90
CA HIS A 216 18.66 11.20 -6.69
C HIS A 216 17.16 11.42 -6.37
N ALA A 217 16.58 12.56 -6.76
CA ALA A 217 15.15 12.78 -6.66
C ALA A 217 14.45 11.82 -7.63
N ILE A 218 13.87 10.76 -7.07
CA ILE A 218 13.14 9.75 -7.83
C ILE A 218 11.82 10.38 -8.27
N LEU A 219 11.75 10.78 -9.53
CA LEU A 219 10.55 11.35 -10.13
C LEU A 219 9.66 10.26 -10.74
N PRO A 220 8.33 10.42 -10.68
CA PRO A 220 7.43 9.57 -11.43
C PRO A 220 7.61 9.82 -12.93
N PRO A 221 7.52 8.79 -13.79
CA PRO A 221 7.67 8.93 -15.25
C PRO A 221 6.45 9.64 -15.90
N THR A 222 5.42 9.93 -15.12
CA THR A 222 4.14 10.49 -15.57
C THR A 222 4.23 12.00 -15.83
N PRO A 223 3.63 12.52 -16.91
CA PRO A 223 3.52 13.97 -17.09
C PRO A 223 2.63 14.60 -16.01
N PRO A 224 2.82 15.90 -15.70
CA PRO A 224 1.97 16.61 -14.76
C PRO A 224 0.52 16.66 -15.26
N ALA A 225 -0.41 16.55 -14.32
CA ALA A 225 -1.84 16.65 -14.55
C ALA A 225 -2.25 18.10 -14.85
N PRO A 226 -3.29 18.31 -15.68
CA PRO A 226 -3.91 19.63 -15.82
C PRO A 226 -4.42 20.18 -14.49
N ASN A 227 -4.35 21.49 -14.27
CA ASN A 227 -4.84 22.14 -13.04
C ASN A 227 -6.35 21.99 -12.85
N ASP A 228 -7.11 21.88 -13.93
CA ASP A 228 -8.56 21.70 -13.96
C ASP A 228 -8.98 20.23 -14.12
N MET A 229 -8.05 19.28 -13.91
CA MET A 229 -8.35 17.85 -13.95
C MET A 229 -9.45 17.50 -12.95
N LYS A 230 -10.44 16.75 -13.43
CA LYS A 230 -11.55 16.22 -12.62
C LYS A 230 -11.65 14.72 -12.82
N LEU A 231 -12.16 14.04 -11.81
CA LEU A 231 -12.52 12.64 -11.90
C LEU A 231 -13.70 12.48 -12.88
N ASP A 232 -13.45 11.88 -14.03
CA ASP A 232 -14.48 11.52 -14.99
C ASP A 232 -14.98 10.09 -14.74
N LEU A 233 -16.15 9.98 -14.13
CA LEU A 233 -16.78 8.69 -13.83
C LEU A 233 -17.27 7.94 -15.07
N GLN A 234 -17.41 8.61 -16.23
CA GLN A 234 -17.81 7.94 -17.48
C GLN A 234 -16.68 7.05 -18.01
N THR A 235 -15.44 7.54 -17.90
CA THR A 235 -14.24 6.80 -18.29
C THR A 235 -13.69 5.93 -17.16
N ALA A 236 -13.96 6.29 -15.91
CA ALA A 236 -13.56 5.53 -14.71
C ALA A 236 -14.63 4.51 -14.25
N ASN A 237 -15.12 3.67 -15.18
CA ASN A 237 -16.24 2.74 -14.94
C ASN A 237 -16.06 1.77 -13.75
N THR A 238 -14.83 1.37 -13.40
CA THR A 238 -14.55 0.49 -12.26
C THR A 238 -14.28 1.24 -10.95
N PHE A 239 -14.11 2.55 -10.99
CA PHE A 239 -13.73 3.36 -9.83
C PHE A 239 -14.78 3.35 -8.70
N PRO A 240 -16.10 3.47 -8.96
CA PRO A 240 -17.12 3.31 -7.93
C PRO A 240 -17.04 1.95 -7.23
N SER A 241 -16.80 0.89 -7.99
CA SER A 241 -16.68 -0.48 -7.48
C SER A 241 -15.39 -0.69 -6.67
N ALA A 242 -14.28 -0.03 -7.06
CA ALA A 242 -13.04 0.01 -6.29
C ALA A 242 -13.22 0.76 -4.96
N CYS A 243 -13.96 1.87 -4.95
CA CYS A 243 -14.36 2.56 -3.72
C CYS A 243 -15.19 1.64 -2.81
N ARG A 244 -16.21 0.96 -3.36
CA ARG A 244 -17.02 -0.01 -2.59
C ARG A 244 -16.19 -1.13 -2.00
N LEU A 245 -15.33 -1.78 -2.79
CA LEU A 245 -14.42 -2.81 -2.27
C LEU A 245 -13.57 -2.27 -1.11
N THR A 246 -12.98 -1.08 -1.28
CA THR A 246 -12.11 -0.47 -0.28
C THR A 246 -12.86 -0.16 1.02
N PHE A 247 -13.98 0.55 0.94
CA PHE A 247 -14.65 1.09 2.11
C PHE A 247 -15.66 0.13 2.74
N ASP A 248 -16.21 -0.84 2.00
CA ASP A 248 -16.96 -1.95 2.60
C ASP A 248 -16.01 -2.88 3.38
N THR A 249 -14.78 -3.10 2.89
CA THR A 249 -13.72 -3.80 3.65
C THR A 249 -13.40 -3.05 4.94
N LEU A 250 -13.14 -1.75 4.84
CA LEU A 250 -12.83 -0.91 6.00
C LEU A 250 -13.98 -0.92 7.01
N ARG A 251 -15.24 -0.88 6.55
CA ARG A 251 -16.41 -0.92 7.43
C ARG A 251 -16.45 -2.17 8.30
N ILE A 252 -16.16 -3.35 7.74
CA ILE A 252 -16.08 -4.59 8.52
C ILE A 252 -14.95 -4.52 9.54
N VAL A 253 -13.78 -4.02 9.12
CA VAL A 253 -12.62 -3.80 10.00
C VAL A 253 -12.97 -2.89 11.18
N LEU A 254 -13.62 -1.74 10.92
CA LEU A 254 -14.00 -0.77 11.94
C LEU A 254 -15.07 -1.27 12.93
N ARG A 255 -15.82 -2.32 12.58
CA ARG A 255 -16.83 -2.91 13.48
C ARG A 255 -16.25 -3.90 14.48
N ARG A 256 -14.97 -4.24 14.37
CA ARG A 256 -14.25 -5.09 15.32
C ARG A 256 -13.68 -4.28 16.47
N PHE A 257 -14.57 -3.70 17.28
CA PHE A 257 -14.18 -2.82 18.38
C PHE A 257 -13.28 -3.54 19.39
N GLY A 258 -12.15 -2.90 19.73
CA GLY A 258 -11.15 -3.45 20.66
C GLY A 258 -10.23 -4.53 20.06
N ASP A 259 -10.45 -4.97 18.82
CA ASP A 259 -9.55 -5.92 18.16
C ASP A 259 -8.28 -5.22 17.67
N LYS A 260 -7.18 -5.37 18.42
CA LYS A 260 -5.90 -4.73 18.10
C LYS A 260 -5.29 -5.22 16.77
N ASN A 261 -5.75 -6.34 16.23
CA ASN A 261 -5.20 -6.88 14.98
C ASN A 261 -5.66 -6.09 13.75
N VAL A 262 -6.76 -5.33 13.84
CA VAL A 262 -7.29 -4.58 12.70
C VAL A 262 -6.68 -3.19 12.54
N LEU A 263 -5.90 -2.75 13.54
CA LEU A 263 -5.30 -1.42 13.58
C LEU A 263 -4.36 -1.17 12.39
N THR A 264 -3.61 -2.17 11.95
CA THR A 264 -2.68 -2.04 10.82
C THR A 264 -3.40 -1.67 9.51
N HIS A 265 -4.49 -2.38 9.20
CA HIS A 265 -5.32 -2.07 8.03
C HIS A 265 -5.91 -0.66 8.12
N PHE A 266 -6.43 -0.30 9.30
CA PHE A 266 -7.02 1.02 9.51
C PHE A 266 -5.98 2.13 9.40
N HIS A 267 -4.79 1.96 9.97
CA HIS A 267 -3.69 2.92 9.88
C HIS A 267 -3.34 3.23 8.41
N ILE A 268 -3.16 2.20 7.58
CA ILE A 268 -2.79 2.37 6.16
C ILE A 268 -3.86 3.18 5.41
N LEU A 269 -5.14 2.82 5.55
CA LEU A 269 -6.23 3.53 4.88
C LEU A 269 -6.41 4.96 5.42
N LEU A 270 -6.21 5.16 6.72
CA LEU A 270 -6.31 6.46 7.34
C LEU A 270 -5.16 7.40 6.91
N ALA A 271 -3.95 6.86 6.75
CA ALA A 271 -2.82 7.59 6.18
C ALA A 271 -3.11 7.97 4.71
N PHE A 272 -3.66 7.04 3.93
CA PHE A 272 -4.08 7.30 2.56
C PHE A 272 -5.15 8.41 2.47
N LEU A 273 -6.20 8.35 3.30
CA LEU A 273 -7.25 9.39 3.35
C LEU A 273 -6.69 10.76 3.74
N ASN A 274 -5.72 10.81 4.67
CA ASN A 274 -5.03 12.05 5.02
C ASN A 274 -4.26 12.61 3.81
N GLN A 275 -3.51 11.77 3.09
CA GLN A 275 -2.79 12.20 1.88
C GLN A 275 -3.74 12.67 0.79
N LEU A 276 -4.85 11.97 0.59
CA LEU A 276 -5.90 12.34 -0.35
C LEU A 276 -6.49 13.73 -0.05
N ALA A 277 -6.68 14.05 1.23
CA ALA A 277 -7.19 15.34 1.66
C ALA A 277 -6.20 16.51 1.41
N THR A 278 -4.91 16.23 1.18
CA THR A 278 -3.90 17.25 0.84
C THR A 278 -3.86 17.60 -0.65
N LEU A 279 -4.53 16.82 -1.51
CA LEU A 279 -4.49 17.07 -2.94
C LEU A 279 -5.20 18.38 -3.28
N PRO A 280 -4.65 19.18 -4.21
CA PRO A 280 -5.29 20.41 -4.68
C PRO A 280 -6.43 20.15 -5.67
N TYR A 281 -6.92 18.91 -5.75
CA TYR A 281 -7.98 18.46 -6.66
C TYR A 281 -9.20 17.99 -5.86
N ASP A 282 -10.37 17.98 -6.51
CA ASP A 282 -11.59 17.46 -5.91
C ASP A 282 -11.52 15.94 -5.73
N THR A 283 -11.45 15.51 -4.47
CA THR A 283 -11.41 14.11 -4.05
C THR A 283 -12.64 13.73 -3.22
N SER A 284 -13.64 14.61 -3.15
CA SER A 284 -14.86 14.43 -2.33
C SER A 284 -15.56 13.11 -2.59
N TYR A 285 -15.61 12.67 -3.86
CA TYR A 285 -16.23 11.42 -4.27
C TYR A 285 -15.69 10.19 -3.52
N VAL A 286 -14.40 10.14 -3.17
CA VAL A 286 -13.84 9.02 -2.40
C VAL A 286 -14.35 9.05 -0.96
N PHE A 287 -14.43 10.25 -0.36
CA PHE A 287 -14.89 10.45 1.02
C PHE A 287 -16.39 10.14 1.20
N GLU A 288 -17.20 10.19 0.15
CA GLU A 288 -18.62 9.80 0.18
C GLU A 288 -18.83 8.31 0.50
N TYR A 289 -17.85 7.46 0.19
CA TYR A 289 -17.92 6.02 0.50
C TYR A 289 -17.45 5.69 1.92
N VAL A 290 -16.85 6.64 2.64
CA VAL A 290 -16.37 6.41 4.00
C VAL A 290 -17.55 6.38 4.96
N HIS A 291 -17.68 5.28 5.72
CA HIS A 291 -18.67 5.16 6.78
C HIS A 291 -18.25 5.94 8.03
N TRP A 292 -18.39 7.27 7.98
CA TRP A 292 -17.91 8.17 9.03
C TRP A 292 -18.45 7.90 10.43
N GLY A 293 -19.66 7.34 10.55
CA GLY A 293 -20.21 6.91 11.84
C GLY A 293 -19.45 5.74 12.47
N ASP A 294 -19.15 4.69 11.69
CA ASP A 294 -18.33 3.56 12.15
C ASP A 294 -16.90 4.04 12.46
N PHE A 295 -16.38 4.97 11.65
CA PHE A 295 -15.04 5.54 11.78
C PHE A 295 -14.85 6.38 13.05
N SER A 296 -15.74 7.34 13.31
CA SER A 296 -15.69 8.19 14.50
C SER A 296 -15.92 7.36 15.76
N PHE A 297 -16.84 6.39 15.71
CA PHE A 297 -17.06 5.47 16.84
C PHE A 297 -15.81 4.64 17.15
N PHE A 298 -15.12 4.11 16.13
CA PHE A 298 -13.88 3.36 16.33
C PHE A 298 -12.79 4.23 16.95
N LEU A 299 -12.54 5.43 16.40
CA LEU A 299 -11.56 6.39 16.95
C LEU A 299 -11.88 6.79 18.39
N ASN A 300 -13.14 7.10 18.70
CA ASN A 300 -13.56 7.45 20.05
C ASN A 300 -13.41 6.29 21.04
N THR A 301 -13.66 5.06 20.58
CA THR A 301 -13.43 3.85 21.40
C THR A 301 -11.94 3.65 21.66
N LEU A 302 -11.12 3.85 20.64
CA LEU A 302 -9.67 3.73 20.73
C LEU A 302 -9.08 4.81 21.67
N ALA A 303 -9.53 6.06 21.54
CA ALA A 303 -9.12 7.17 22.41
C ALA A 303 -9.46 6.96 23.89
N ARG A 304 -10.56 6.23 24.18
CA ARG A 304 -10.94 5.88 25.57
C ARG A 304 -10.14 4.70 26.14
N SER A 305 -9.51 3.90 25.29
CA SER A 305 -8.85 2.64 25.70
C SER A 305 -7.46 2.84 26.29
N GLU A 306 -6.86 4.01 26.10
CA GLU A 306 -5.48 4.31 26.44
C GLU A 306 -5.40 5.78 26.91
N THR A 307 -4.51 6.09 27.84
CA THR A 307 -4.30 7.46 28.32
C THR A 307 -3.29 8.16 27.42
N PHE A 308 -3.77 9.02 26.50
CA PHE A 308 -2.90 9.76 25.59
C PHE A 308 -2.55 11.16 26.10
N THR A 309 -1.36 11.60 25.74
CA THR A 309 -0.83 12.95 25.96
C THR A 309 -1.40 13.94 24.93
N PRO A 310 -1.27 15.26 25.14
CA PRO A 310 -1.66 16.31 24.19
C PRO A 310 -0.97 16.22 22.80
N THR A 311 0.01 15.33 22.64
CA THR A 311 0.83 15.15 21.45
C THR A 311 0.03 14.77 20.19
N ILE A 312 -1.14 14.13 20.34
CA ILE A 312 -1.99 13.73 19.21
C ILE A 312 -2.60 14.92 18.44
N GLU A 313 -2.61 16.11 19.03
CA GLU A 313 -3.06 17.35 18.37
C GLU A 313 -1.89 18.10 17.69
N CYS A 314 -0.67 17.58 17.77
CA CYS A 314 0.52 18.22 17.21
C CYS A 314 0.43 18.33 15.67
N PRO A 315 0.77 19.49 15.07
CA PRO A 315 0.77 19.65 13.61
C PRO A 315 1.93 18.89 12.93
N ASN A 316 3.00 18.59 13.66
CA ASN A 316 4.17 17.90 13.14
C ASN A 316 3.98 16.38 13.18
N PHE A 317 4.78 15.66 12.41
CA PHE A 317 4.77 14.20 12.42
C PHE A 317 5.21 13.69 13.79
N LEU A 318 4.47 12.73 14.36
CA LEU A 318 4.75 12.23 15.70
C LEU A 318 6.14 11.59 15.78
N HIS A 319 6.86 11.91 16.86
CA HIS A 319 8.21 11.41 17.19
C HIS A 319 9.28 11.69 16.13
N GLU A 320 9.05 12.69 15.27
CA GLU A 320 10.05 13.10 14.29
C GLU A 320 11.33 13.59 15.00
N GLY A 321 12.46 12.93 14.72
CA GLY A 321 13.76 13.26 15.29
C GLY A 321 14.07 12.62 16.65
N GLU A 322 13.18 11.79 17.20
CA GLU A 322 13.45 11.00 18.40
C GLU A 322 14.23 9.72 18.07
N GLU A 323 15.46 9.57 18.57
CA GLU A 323 16.36 8.45 18.22
C GLU A 323 15.81 7.06 18.61
N ASP A 324 15.02 6.99 19.68
CA ASP A 324 14.44 5.74 20.19
C ASP A 324 13.18 5.29 19.44
N PHE A 325 12.59 6.16 18.61
CA PHE A 325 11.34 5.85 17.92
C PHE A 325 11.61 5.26 16.54
N ARG A 326 11.05 4.07 16.30
CA ARG A 326 11.23 3.35 15.04
C ARG A 326 9.94 3.39 14.21
N PRO A 327 10.03 3.38 12.87
CA PRO A 327 8.86 3.21 12.01
C PRO A 327 8.08 1.94 12.37
N LEU A 328 6.76 2.00 12.18
CA LEU A 328 5.90 0.83 12.38
C LEU A 328 6.15 -0.21 11.28
N PRO A 329 5.88 -1.51 11.51
CA PRO A 329 6.02 -2.54 10.48
C PRO A 329 5.33 -2.17 9.16
N GLU A 330 4.11 -1.63 9.24
CA GLU A 330 3.38 -1.19 8.05
C GLU A 330 3.97 0.04 7.36
N ASP A 331 4.78 0.87 8.03
CA ASP A 331 5.45 1.99 7.38
C ASP A 331 6.44 1.49 6.31
N TYR A 332 7.12 0.37 6.58
CA TYR A 332 7.98 -0.29 5.62
C TYR A 332 7.20 -0.93 4.46
N LEU A 333 5.93 -1.29 4.67
CA LEU A 333 5.05 -1.81 3.61
C LEU A 333 4.50 -0.69 2.72
N ILE A 334 4.32 0.50 3.27
CA ILE A 334 3.77 1.68 2.58
C ILE A 334 4.87 2.50 1.87
N ARG A 335 6.08 2.58 2.42
CA ARG A 335 7.13 3.46 1.86
C ARG A 335 7.40 3.20 0.39
N GLY A 336 7.68 4.27 -0.34
CA GLY A 336 7.93 4.25 -1.79
C GLY A 336 6.69 4.18 -2.68
N GLN A 337 5.50 4.01 -2.10
CA GLN A 337 4.24 4.22 -2.80
C GLN A 337 4.07 5.68 -3.18
N LEU A 338 3.54 5.95 -4.38
CA LEU A 338 3.38 7.31 -4.91
C LEU A 338 2.53 8.20 -3.98
N TRP A 339 1.42 7.67 -3.50
CA TRP A 339 0.49 8.38 -2.60
C TRP A 339 1.07 8.66 -1.22
N ALA A 340 2.08 7.89 -0.79
CA ALA A 340 2.66 7.97 0.55
C ALA A 340 3.97 8.75 0.58
N HIS A 341 4.46 9.25 -0.56
CA HIS A 341 5.77 9.90 -0.62
C HIS A 341 5.84 11.12 0.30
N SER A 342 4.80 11.97 0.29
CA SER A 342 4.71 13.17 1.13
C SER A 342 4.21 12.89 2.55
N TYR A 343 3.96 11.63 2.90
CA TYR A 343 3.42 11.27 4.21
C TYR A 343 4.50 11.25 5.30
N TYR A 344 5.68 10.73 4.97
CA TYR A 344 6.77 10.54 5.92
C TYR A 344 7.76 11.70 5.90
N PRO A 345 8.31 12.10 7.05
CA PRO A 345 9.50 12.93 7.11
C PRO A 345 10.68 12.29 6.36
N ALA A 346 11.55 13.11 5.78
CA ALA A 346 12.69 12.64 4.99
C ALA A 346 13.63 11.71 5.78
N THR A 347 13.75 11.92 7.09
CA THR A 347 14.64 11.15 7.98
C THR A 347 13.98 9.93 8.63
N TRP A 348 12.68 9.68 8.38
CA TRP A 348 11.90 8.67 9.11
C TRP A 348 12.48 7.25 9.00
N PHE A 349 13.09 6.92 7.85
CA PHE A 349 13.64 5.60 7.57
C PHE A 349 15.18 5.54 7.65
N ASN A 350 15.84 6.55 8.23
CA ASN A 350 17.32 6.59 8.29
C ASN A 350 17.92 5.54 9.24
N GLY A 351 17.15 5.03 10.20
CA GLY A 351 17.60 3.96 11.09
C GLY A 351 17.82 2.64 10.35
N VAL A 352 19.01 2.05 10.51
CA VAL A 352 19.30 0.70 10.01
C VAL A 352 18.65 -0.30 10.95
N VAL A 353 17.62 -0.99 10.45
CA VAL A 353 16.92 -2.06 11.17
C VAL A 353 16.86 -3.27 10.24
N ASP A 354 17.22 -4.44 10.76
CA ASP A 354 17.14 -5.69 9.99
C ASP A 354 15.69 -6.01 9.56
N GLU A 355 15.53 -6.75 8.46
CA GLU A 355 14.20 -7.08 7.90
C GLU A 355 13.34 -7.86 8.90
N GLU A 356 13.91 -8.78 9.67
CA GLU A 356 13.16 -9.52 10.67
C GLU A 356 12.78 -8.61 11.84
N GLU A 357 13.72 -7.76 12.28
CA GLU A 357 13.54 -6.88 13.44
C GLU A 357 12.46 -5.82 13.21
N ARG A 358 12.40 -5.22 12.02
CA ARG A 358 11.39 -4.19 11.71
C ARG A 358 9.96 -4.73 11.60
N MET A 359 9.80 -6.03 11.35
CA MET A 359 8.48 -6.68 11.26
C MET A 359 8.01 -7.21 12.63
N LEU A 360 8.79 -7.02 13.70
CA LEU A 360 8.42 -7.47 15.04
C LEU A 360 7.25 -6.66 15.62
N GLU A 361 6.23 -7.39 16.05
CA GLU A 361 5.06 -6.84 16.74
C GLU A 361 5.27 -6.83 18.27
N LEU A 362 5.96 -5.80 18.76
CA LEU A 362 6.15 -5.57 20.20
C LEU A 362 4.90 -4.93 20.83
N ALA A 363 4.80 -5.00 22.17
CA ALA A 363 3.71 -4.33 22.89
C ALA A 363 3.72 -2.80 22.67
N SER A 364 4.91 -2.20 22.53
CA SER A 364 5.09 -0.80 22.17
C SER A 364 4.53 -0.47 20.79
N THR A 365 4.63 -1.39 19.82
CA THR A 365 4.13 -1.21 18.45
C THR A 365 2.62 -0.92 18.44
N ILE A 366 1.83 -1.61 19.28
CA ILE A 366 0.39 -1.36 19.39
C ILE A 366 0.12 0.05 19.92
N ARG A 367 0.88 0.50 20.93
CA ARG A 367 0.71 1.84 21.51
C ARG A 367 1.04 2.92 20.47
N SER A 368 2.21 2.82 19.83
CA SER A 368 2.66 3.74 18.77
C SER A 368 1.68 3.80 17.60
N ARG A 369 1.15 2.65 17.17
CA ARG A 369 0.14 2.56 16.11
C ARG A 369 -1.17 3.24 16.52
N THR A 370 -1.62 3.03 17.75
CA THR A 370 -2.81 3.69 18.27
C THR A 370 -2.64 5.21 18.28
N GLU A 371 -1.51 5.70 18.78
CA GLU A 371 -1.21 7.13 18.81
C GLU A 371 -1.19 7.73 17.39
N ARG A 372 -0.56 7.04 16.44
CA ARG A 372 -0.54 7.42 15.02
C ARG A 372 -1.94 7.49 14.41
N ILE A 373 -2.79 6.51 14.70
CA ILE A 373 -4.17 6.46 14.22
C ILE A 373 -4.97 7.66 14.77
N LEU A 374 -4.86 7.95 16.06
CA LEU A 374 -5.59 9.07 16.67
C LEU A 374 -5.11 10.41 16.12
N TRP A 375 -3.80 10.61 15.99
CA TRP A 375 -3.21 11.80 15.40
C TRP A 375 -3.68 12.02 13.95
N LEU A 376 -3.68 10.97 13.13
CA LEU A 376 -4.22 11.03 11.77
C LEU A 376 -5.73 11.34 11.76
N GLY A 377 -6.48 10.82 12.74
CA GLY A 377 -7.91 11.09 12.89
C GLY A 377 -8.19 12.57 13.18
N VAL A 378 -7.45 13.17 14.13
CA VAL A 378 -7.54 14.60 14.45
C VAL A 378 -7.19 15.47 13.24
N ARG A 379 -6.12 15.10 12.52
CA ARG A 379 -5.71 15.83 11.30
C ARG A 379 -6.77 15.79 10.22
N LEU A 380 -7.33 14.61 9.95
CA LEU A 380 -8.37 14.46 8.94
C LEU A 380 -9.61 15.29 9.28
N ALA A 381 -10.00 15.34 10.56
CA ALA A 381 -11.10 16.19 11.03
C ALA A 381 -10.78 17.70 10.97
N SER A 382 -9.49 18.06 11.01
CA SER A 382 -9.01 19.45 11.00
C SER A 382 -8.85 20.02 9.59
N VAL A 383 -8.95 19.21 8.53
CA VAL A 383 -8.93 19.69 7.15
C VAL A 383 -10.18 20.55 6.91
N ARG A 384 -10.01 21.88 7.01
CA ARG A 384 -11.08 22.84 6.78
C ARG A 384 -11.45 22.91 5.29
N ASN A 385 -12.70 22.57 4.97
CA ASN A 385 -13.48 22.96 3.79
C ASN A 385 -12.74 22.93 2.43
N HIS A 386 -12.71 21.75 1.80
CA HIS A 386 -12.77 21.70 0.33
C HIS A 386 -14.20 22.09 -0.10
N PRO A 387 -14.40 22.77 -1.26
CA PRO A 387 -15.73 23.10 -1.76
C PRO A 387 -16.43 21.83 -2.24
N GLY A 388 -16.97 21.07 -1.29
CA GLY A 388 -17.54 19.73 -1.49
C GLY A 388 -17.60 18.88 -0.21
N SER A 389 -16.87 19.23 0.85
CA SER A 389 -17.01 18.53 2.14
C SER A 389 -18.36 18.86 2.77
N ALA A 390 -19.18 17.82 3.02
CA ALA A 390 -20.34 17.93 3.86
C ALA A 390 -19.96 18.62 5.19
N ASN A 391 -20.79 19.58 5.56
CA ASN A 391 -20.60 20.49 6.69
C ASN A 391 -20.08 19.75 7.95
N PRO A 392 -19.04 20.24 8.65
CA PRO A 392 -18.52 19.63 9.88
C PRO A 392 -19.54 19.55 11.05
N ALA A 393 -20.77 20.02 10.85
CA ALA A 393 -21.84 19.98 11.85
C ALA A 393 -22.39 18.57 12.16
N HIS A 394 -21.90 17.52 11.50
CA HIS A 394 -22.30 16.12 11.76
C HIS A 394 -21.30 15.31 12.61
N TRP A 395 -20.24 15.94 13.13
CA TRP A 395 -19.22 15.28 13.95
C TRP A 395 -19.43 15.40 15.46
N SER A 396 -20.59 15.90 15.90
CA SER A 396 -20.95 16.03 17.33
C SER A 396 -21.63 14.78 17.87
#